data_AF-A0A1F3CBL7-F1
#
_entry.id   AF-A0A1F3CBL7-F1
#
_cell.length_a   1.000
_cell.length_b   1.000
_cell.length_c   1.000
_cell.angle_alpha   90.00
_cell.angle_beta   90.00
_cell.angle_gamma   90.00
#
_symmetry.space_group_name_H-M   'P 1'
#
loop_
_entity.id
_entity.type
_entity.pdbx_description
1 polymer ?
#
loop_
_entity_poly.entity_id
_entity_poly.type
_entity_poly.pdbx_seq_one_letter_code
_entity_poly.pdbx_strand_id
1 'polypeptide(L)'
;MLISTLTFAQTGPGGVGSSLDNRLWLKSDVGTSTTVDDDLLIQWDDQSGNNRHATIPVGINQPKYKSGIINGKPIVRFDGTNDFMNLDAGIEGD
;
A
#
# COMPACT_ATOMS: atom_id res chain seq x y z
N MET A 1 -2.26 -20.45 -36.07
CA MET A 1 -2.89 -20.13 -34.78
C MET A 1 -2.10 -18.99 -34.17
N LEU A 2 -2.66 -17.78 -34.14
CA LEU A 2 -2.02 -16.64 -33.48
C LEU A 2 -2.32 -16.77 -31.99
N ILE A 3 -1.30 -17.07 -31.19
CA ILE A 3 -1.41 -16.93 -29.73
C ILE A 3 -1.26 -15.43 -29.47
N SER A 4 -2.37 -14.74 -29.16
CA SER A 4 -2.29 -13.41 -28.55
C SER A 4 -1.81 -13.59 -27.12
N THR A 5 -0.52 -13.42 -26.90
CA THR A 5 -0.02 -13.16 -25.55
C THR A 5 -0.57 -11.81 -25.12
N LEU A 6 -1.48 -11.82 -24.15
CA LEU A 6 -1.87 -10.60 -23.43
C LEU A 6 -0.64 -10.11 -22.68
N THR A 7 0.15 -9.25 -23.32
CA THR A 7 1.17 -8.48 -22.63
C THR A 7 0.41 -7.39 -21.89
N PHE A 8 0.29 -7.52 -20.56
CA PHE A 8 -0.08 -6.38 -19.75
C PHE A 8 1.06 -5.38 -19.89
N ALA A 9 0.84 -4.34 -20.70
CA ALA A 9 1.69 -3.17 -20.69
C ALA A 9 1.54 -2.56 -19.29
N GLN A 10 2.49 -2.88 -18.41
CA GLN A 10 2.79 -2.13 -17.18
C GLN A 10 1.72 -2.19 -16.07
N THR A 11 2.02 -2.86 -14.96
CA THR A 11 1.06 -3.12 -13.84
C THR A 11 1.22 -2.19 -12.65
N GLY A 12 2.18 -1.27 -12.65
CA GLY A 12 2.38 -0.35 -11.54
C GLY A 12 1.56 0.95 -11.64
N PRO A 13 1.83 1.93 -10.75
CA PRO A 13 1.02 3.13 -10.57
C PRO A 13 0.78 3.89 -11.87
N GLY A 14 -0.48 4.10 -12.23
CA GLY A 14 -0.84 4.83 -13.45
C GLY A 14 -0.43 4.13 -14.76
N GLY A 15 -0.23 2.80 -14.72
CA GLY A 15 0.38 2.07 -15.83
C GLY A 15 1.87 2.35 -15.94
N VAL A 16 2.52 2.70 -14.83
CA VAL A 16 3.93 2.97 -14.49
C VAL A 16 4.76 1.78 -13.95
N GLY A 17 5.77 1.24 -14.63
CA GLY A 17 6.58 0.06 -14.24
C GLY A 17 5.83 -1.29 -14.11
N SER A 18 6.59 -2.30 -13.71
CA SER A 18 6.07 -3.62 -13.27
C SER A 18 6.62 -3.96 -11.89
N SER A 19 6.36 -5.17 -11.37
CA SER A 19 6.99 -5.64 -10.13
C SER A 19 8.53 -5.61 -10.18
N LEU A 20 9.14 -5.59 -11.36
CA LEU A 20 10.60 -5.49 -11.53
C LEU A 20 11.15 -4.11 -11.13
N ASP A 21 10.41 -3.04 -11.44
CA ASP A 21 10.87 -1.66 -11.26
C ASP A 21 10.19 -0.99 -10.05
N ASN A 22 8.95 -1.38 -9.77
CA ASN A 22 8.15 -0.88 -8.67
C ASN A 22 8.44 -1.72 -7.43
N ARG A 23 9.33 -1.26 -6.56
CA ARG A 23 9.74 -2.01 -5.37
C ARG A 23 8.67 -2.12 -4.29
N LEU A 24 7.79 -1.13 -4.18
CA LEU A 24 6.74 -1.05 -3.18
C LEU A 24 5.63 -0.12 -3.68
N TRP A 25 4.38 -0.55 -3.56
CA TRP A 25 3.24 0.30 -3.86
C TRP A 25 2.10 0.10 -2.88
N LEU A 26 1.93 1.09 -2.00
CA LEU A 26 0.87 1.10 -1.01
C LEU A 26 -0.24 2.05 -1.44
N LYS A 27 -1.47 1.56 -1.48
CA LYS A 27 -2.65 2.29 -1.95
C LYS A 27 -3.71 2.38 -0.85
N SER A 28 -4.18 3.57 -0.50
CA SER A 28 -5.17 3.72 0.59
C SER A 28 -6.57 3.23 0.21
N ASP A 29 -6.86 3.04 -1.07
CA ASP A 29 -8.16 2.59 -1.60
C ASP A 29 -8.25 1.07 -1.79
N VAL A 30 -7.17 0.31 -1.55
CA VAL A 30 -7.15 -1.15 -1.70
C VAL A 30 -6.04 -1.76 -0.83
N GLY A 31 -6.30 -2.92 -0.23
CA GLY A 31 -5.29 -3.67 0.54
C GLY A 31 -5.03 -3.12 1.94
N THR A 32 -5.84 -2.20 2.45
CA THR A 32 -5.80 -1.77 3.84
C THR A 32 -6.51 -2.81 4.72
N SER A 33 -6.00 -3.07 5.94
CA SER A 33 -6.61 -4.04 6.88
C SER A 33 -8.02 -3.68 7.34
N THR A 34 -8.44 -2.43 7.13
CA THR A 34 -9.78 -1.91 7.39
C THR A 34 -10.12 -0.86 6.34
N THR A 35 -11.42 -0.64 6.12
CA THR A 35 -11.97 0.47 5.31
C THR A 35 -12.96 1.30 6.11
N VAL A 36 -13.00 1.12 7.42
CA VAL A 36 -13.88 1.86 8.36
C VAL A 36 -13.18 3.15 8.75
N ASP A 37 -13.90 4.27 8.70
CA ASP A 37 -13.33 5.58 9.05
C ASP A 37 -12.90 5.63 10.52
N ASP A 38 -11.70 6.15 10.75
CA ASP A 38 -11.06 6.31 12.07
C ASP A 38 -10.54 5.03 12.73
N ASP A 39 -10.74 3.86 12.11
CA ASP A 39 -10.18 2.60 12.60
C ASP A 39 -8.65 2.54 12.44
N LEU A 40 -8.02 1.83 13.37
CA LEU A 40 -6.58 1.56 13.36
C LEU A 40 -6.22 0.59 12.24
N LEU A 41 -5.14 0.90 11.52
CA LEU A 41 -4.64 0.12 10.41
C LEU A 41 -3.40 -0.67 10.84
N ILE A 42 -3.47 -2.00 10.68
CA ILE A 42 -2.44 -2.93 11.19
C ILE A 42 -1.63 -3.55 10.05
N GLN A 43 -2.20 -3.57 8.86
CA GLN A 43 -1.58 -4.10 7.64
C GLN A 43 -1.99 -3.26 6.43
N TRP A 44 -1.04 -3.07 5.53
CA TRP A 44 -1.21 -2.42 4.24
C TRP A 44 -0.53 -3.26 3.16
N ASP A 45 -1.35 -3.90 2.32
CA ASP A 45 -0.89 -4.81 1.30
C ASP A 45 -0.19 -4.07 0.17
N ASP A 46 0.96 -4.61 -0.22
CA ASP A 46 1.75 -4.17 -1.35
C ASP A 46 1.10 -4.56 -2.69
N GLN A 47 0.83 -3.55 -3.50
CA GLN A 47 0.21 -3.66 -4.82
C GLN A 47 1.25 -3.75 -5.94
N SER A 48 2.55 -3.70 -5.62
CA SER A 48 3.61 -3.78 -6.62
C SER A 48 3.78 -5.17 -7.24
N GLY A 49 3.30 -6.21 -6.54
CA GLY A 49 3.52 -7.62 -6.89
C GLY A 49 4.76 -8.23 -6.23
N ASN A 50 5.44 -7.51 -5.34
CA ASN A 50 6.61 -8.02 -4.61
C ASN A 50 6.30 -8.59 -3.22
N ASN A 51 5.03 -8.56 -2.81
CA ASN A 51 4.56 -9.05 -1.50
C ASN A 51 5.23 -8.38 -0.29
N ARG A 52 5.63 -7.10 -0.43
CA ARG A 52 6.32 -6.34 0.63
C ARG A 52 5.34 -5.54 1.48
N HIS A 53 4.42 -6.24 2.13
CA HIS A 53 3.32 -5.62 2.88
C HIS A 53 3.84 -4.82 4.07
N ALA A 54 3.27 -3.63 4.32
CA ALA A 54 3.58 -2.87 5.52
C ALA A 54 2.75 -3.42 6.68
N THR A 55 3.37 -3.69 7.83
CA THR A 55 2.67 -4.27 8.99
C THR A 55 3.13 -3.64 10.30
N ILE A 56 2.24 -3.67 11.30
CA ILE A 56 2.59 -3.31 12.67
C ILE A 56 1.78 -4.16 13.67
N PRO A 57 2.38 -4.59 14.79
CA PRO A 57 1.62 -5.21 15.87
C PRO A 57 0.53 -4.29 16.42
N VAL A 58 -0.54 -4.87 16.97
CA VAL A 58 -1.62 -4.10 17.60
C VAL A 58 -1.09 -3.32 18.81
N GLY A 59 -1.40 -2.02 18.91
CA GLY A 59 -0.86 -1.15 19.95
C GLY A 59 -1.37 0.29 19.90
N ILE A 60 -0.50 1.25 20.26
CA ILE A 60 -0.83 2.69 20.26
C ILE A 60 -0.15 3.47 19.13
N ASN A 61 0.62 2.79 18.27
CA ASN A 61 1.47 3.39 17.23
C ASN A 61 0.91 3.14 15.82
N GLN A 62 -0.38 2.83 15.69
CA GLN A 62 -0.98 2.44 14.43
C GLN A 62 -1.59 3.66 13.75
N PRO A 63 -1.27 3.90 12.47
CA PRO A 63 -1.97 4.92 11.71
C PRO A 63 -3.45 4.57 11.58
N LYS A 64 -4.27 5.58 11.26
CA LYS A 64 -5.71 5.42 11.05
C LYS A 64 -6.08 5.40 9.58
N TYR A 65 -7.06 4.57 9.22
CA TYR A 65 -7.75 4.69 7.94
C TYR A 65 -8.72 5.87 8.00
N LYS A 66 -8.68 6.78 7.02
CA LYS A 66 -9.63 7.89 6.89
C LYS A 66 -10.26 7.87 5.51
N SER A 67 -11.58 7.83 5.45
CA SER A 67 -12.36 7.82 4.22
C SER A 67 -12.60 9.23 3.66
N GLY A 68 -12.65 9.38 2.34
CA GLY A 68 -13.16 10.59 1.69
C GLY A 68 -12.34 11.89 1.88
N ILE A 69 -11.06 11.80 2.25
CA ILE A 69 -10.27 12.97 2.67
C ILE A 69 -9.71 13.80 1.49
N ILE A 70 -8.90 13.21 0.61
CA ILE A 70 -8.26 13.95 -0.49
C ILE A 70 -8.98 13.64 -1.79
N ASN A 71 -9.63 14.64 -2.40
CA ASN A 71 -10.44 14.47 -3.62
C ASN A 71 -11.49 13.34 -3.49
N GLY A 72 -12.08 13.18 -2.30
CA GLY A 72 -13.04 12.11 -2.02
C GLY A 72 -12.43 10.71 -1.92
N LYS A 73 -11.10 10.57 -1.95
CA LYS A 73 -10.40 9.29 -1.79
C LYS A 73 -9.94 9.07 -0.35
N PRO A 74 -9.85 7.81 0.10
CA PRO A 74 -9.32 7.52 1.43
C PRO A 74 -7.82 7.84 1.53
N ILE A 75 -7.35 8.00 2.77
CA ILE A 75 -5.93 8.11 3.12
C ILE A 75 -5.63 7.20 4.30
N VAL A 76 -4.34 6.90 4.48
CA VAL A 76 -3.80 6.42 5.75
C VAL A 76 -3.18 7.63 6.46
N ARG A 77 -3.63 7.93 7.67
CA ARG A 77 -3.20 9.10 8.45
C ARG A 77 -2.30 8.66 9.59
N PHE A 78 -1.07 9.17 9.55
CA PHE A 78 -0.12 9.14 10.65
C PHE A 78 -0.26 10.44 11.42
N ASP A 79 -0.56 10.38 12.72
CA ASP A 79 -0.94 11.56 13.50
C ASP A 79 0.23 12.45 13.95
N GLY A 80 1.47 11.99 13.71
CA GLY A 80 2.70 12.73 14.01
C GLY A 80 3.23 12.53 15.44
N THR A 81 2.62 11.66 16.24
CA THR A 81 3.08 11.35 17.61
C THR A 81 4.00 10.14 17.63
N ASN A 82 3.47 8.99 17.19
CA ASN A 82 4.15 7.69 17.33
C ASN A 82 3.80 6.69 16.21
N ASP A 83 2.99 7.07 15.23
CA ASP A 83 2.54 6.15 14.18
C ASP A 83 3.66 5.76 13.22
N PHE A 84 3.79 4.47 12.94
CA PHE A 84 4.66 3.95 11.89
C PHE A 84 4.14 2.60 11.37
N MET A 85 4.75 2.08 10.31
CA MET A 85 4.57 0.69 9.87
C MET A 85 5.93 0.13 9.49
N ASN A 86 6.16 -1.15 9.78
CA ASN A 86 7.38 -1.84 9.38
C ASN A 86 7.28 -2.26 7.92
N LEU A 87 8.36 -2.07 7.17
CA LEU A 87 8.52 -2.59 5.82
C LEU A 87 9.54 -3.72 5.83
N ASP A 88 9.54 -4.53 4.77
CA ASP A 88 10.58 -5.53 4.58
C ASP A 88 11.95 -4.85 4.46
N ALA A 89 12.96 -5.40 5.14
CA ALA A 89 14.31 -4.84 5.22
C ALA A 89 14.98 -4.59 3.84
N GLY A 90 14.49 -5.21 2.77
CA GLY A 90 14.95 -4.97 1.39
C GLY A 90 14.45 -3.67 0.74
N ILE A 91 13.66 -2.86 1.45
CA ILE A 91 13.22 -1.52 1.02
C ILE A 91 14.04 -0.40 1.67
N GLU A 92 14.57 -0.64 2.86
CA GLU A 92 15.25 0.38 3.68
C GLU A 92 16.78 0.26 3.50
N GLY A 93 17.36 0.75 2.38
CA GLY A 93 18.82 0.64 2.23
C GLY A 93 19.49 1.02 0.90
N ASP A 94 18.94 1.96 0.14
CA ASP A 94 19.53 2.49 -1.10
C ASP A 94 19.86 3.98 -1.02
#